data_AF-A0A845YVQ3-F1
#
_entry.id   AF-A0A845YVQ3-F1
#
_cell.length_a   1.000
_cell.length_b   1.000
_cell.length_c   1.000
_cell.angle_alpha   90.00
_cell.angle_beta   90.00
_cell.angle_gamma   90.00
#
_symmetry.space_group_name_H-M   'P 1'
#
loop_
_entity.id
_entity.type
_entity.pdbx_description
1 polymer ?
#
loop_
_entity_poly.entity_id
_entity_poly.type
_entity_poly.pdbx_seq_one_letter_code
_entity_poly.pdbx_strand_id
1 'polypeptide(L)'
;MHSQSRHLLIISCTRRKSLDAGLIPAIARYDGPTFRVLRRFLHQKSSNCLDVYILSAKFGLISHQELIPYYDQKMTRKRAEKLQPEVILQIEEIISHNSYQRLLICASKNYFYVLEGYEKFIKPDLSLEIATGAIGKKLVSLYTWLYGHPPELKNTSKNLSYSGKIHFKGMEISMTTEEVIDVAHQALLEKKGNSTSYQSWYVLIDEKKVSPKWLVSQLTGLPVSKFHSVEARGLLQQLGFEIFAN
;
A
#
# COMPACT_ATOMS: atom_id res chain seq x y z
N MET A 1 15.58 21.75 -28.47
CA MET A 1 15.91 21.42 -27.07
C MET A 1 14.66 20.85 -26.44
N HIS A 2 14.55 19.52 -26.28
CA HIS A 2 13.43 18.94 -25.55
C HIS A 2 13.64 19.24 -24.06
N SER A 3 12.90 20.19 -23.51
CA SER A 3 12.84 20.40 -22.06
C SER A 3 12.39 19.09 -21.42
N GLN A 4 13.25 18.49 -20.61
CA GLN A 4 12.95 17.23 -19.93
C GLN A 4 11.80 17.49 -18.96
N SER A 5 10.68 16.78 -19.14
CA SER A 5 9.46 16.96 -18.34
C SER A 5 9.74 16.80 -16.84
N ARG A 6 9.64 17.88 -16.06
CA ARG A 6 9.75 17.81 -14.60
C ARG A 6 8.45 17.33 -13.97
N HIS A 7 8.56 16.53 -12.93
CA HIS A 7 7.46 15.97 -12.16
C HIS A 7 7.67 16.23 -10.68
N LEU A 8 6.57 16.47 -9.96
CA LEU A 8 6.57 16.72 -8.52
C LEU A 8 5.85 15.58 -7.79
N LEU A 9 6.49 15.03 -6.77
CA LEU A 9 5.91 14.04 -5.86
C LEU A 9 5.87 14.59 -4.44
N ILE A 10 4.67 14.67 -3.86
CA ILE A 10 4.47 14.97 -2.45
C ILE A 10 3.99 13.70 -1.74
N ILE A 11 4.73 13.23 -0.74
CA ILE A 11 4.41 12.02 0.01
C ILE A 11 4.33 12.29 1.52
N SER A 12 3.33 11.76 2.22
CA SER A 12 3.27 11.92 3.69
C SER A 12 4.32 11.06 4.39
N CYS A 13 4.92 11.56 5.46
CA CYS A 13 5.85 10.80 6.27
C CYS A 13 5.21 9.57 6.95
N THR A 14 6.03 8.58 7.34
CA THR A 14 5.56 7.33 7.96
C THR A 14 5.72 7.34 9.49
N ARG A 15 4.89 6.53 10.17
CA ARG A 15 5.04 6.30 11.61
C ARG A 15 6.38 5.62 11.91
N ARG A 16 6.67 4.51 11.20
CA ARG A 16 7.92 3.77 11.31
C ARG A 16 9.05 4.58 10.69
N LYS A 17 10.16 4.67 11.41
CA LYS A 17 11.37 5.41 11.04
C LYS A 17 12.61 4.60 11.41
N SER A 18 13.71 4.78 10.69
CA SER A 18 15.02 4.23 11.07
C SER A 18 15.41 4.77 12.45
N LEU A 19 15.96 3.89 13.30
CA LEU A 19 16.43 4.20 14.65
C LEU A 19 17.87 4.75 14.67
N ASP A 20 18.48 4.95 13.51
CA ASP A 20 19.81 5.56 13.40
C ASP A 20 19.86 6.90 14.15
N ALA A 21 20.84 7.06 15.04
CA ALA A 21 20.96 8.24 15.89
C ALA A 21 21.42 9.50 15.14
N GLY A 22 22.04 9.36 13.96
CA GLY A 22 22.58 10.47 13.18
C GLY A 22 21.53 11.29 12.46
N LEU A 23 21.95 12.41 11.86
CA LEU A 23 21.14 13.11 10.85
C LEU A 23 21.26 12.33 9.53
N ILE A 24 20.15 11.82 9.02
CA ILE A 24 20.13 11.06 7.76
C ILE A 24 19.08 11.65 6.82
N PRO A 25 19.22 11.45 5.50
CA PRO A 25 18.24 11.95 4.54
C PRO A 25 16.83 11.51 4.88
N ALA A 26 15.84 12.39 4.72
CA ALA A 26 14.45 12.12 5.05
C ALA A 26 13.92 10.85 4.37
N ILE A 27 14.33 10.60 3.11
CA ILE A 27 14.01 9.37 2.38
C ILE A 27 14.57 8.09 3.02
N ALA A 28 15.70 8.18 3.72
CA ALA A 28 16.29 7.09 4.49
C ALA A 28 15.70 6.99 5.91
N ARG A 29 15.28 8.11 6.49
CA ARG A 29 14.64 8.17 7.80
C ARG A 29 13.29 7.46 7.82
N TYR A 30 12.44 7.68 6.83
CA TYR A 30 11.09 7.13 6.81
C TYR A 30 11.07 5.70 6.24
N ASP A 31 10.45 4.77 6.99
CA ASP A 31 10.23 3.41 6.51
C ASP A 31 8.74 3.06 6.43
N GLY A 32 8.30 2.79 5.21
CA GLY A 32 6.98 2.29 4.89
C GLY A 32 6.93 1.86 3.42
N PRO A 33 5.87 1.15 3.00
CA PRO A 33 5.79 0.59 1.65
C PRO A 33 6.02 1.63 0.55
N THR A 34 5.46 2.83 0.70
CA THR A 34 5.61 3.92 -0.26
C THR A 34 7.05 4.42 -0.38
N PHE A 35 7.76 4.56 0.73
CA PHE A 35 9.18 4.93 0.75
C PHE A 35 10.09 3.83 0.16
N ARG A 36 9.73 2.56 0.32
CA ARG A 36 10.45 1.44 -0.31
C ARG A 36 10.33 1.48 -1.83
N VAL A 37 9.13 1.73 -2.36
CA VAL A 37 8.90 1.93 -3.81
C VAL A 37 9.68 3.13 -4.33
N LEU A 38 9.60 4.26 -3.63
CA LEU A 38 10.32 5.48 -4.00
C LEU A 38 11.84 5.27 -4.03
N ARG A 39 12.43 4.68 -2.98
CA ARG A 39 13.88 4.39 -2.95
C ARG A 39 14.30 3.47 -4.09
N ARG A 40 13.51 2.42 -4.36
CA ARG A 40 13.76 1.52 -5.49
C ARG A 40 13.74 2.28 -6.82
N PHE A 41 12.77 3.15 -7.02
CA PHE A 41 12.68 3.96 -8.24
C PHE A 41 13.90 4.87 -8.42
N LEU A 42 14.26 5.63 -7.39
CA LEU A 42 15.39 6.57 -7.44
C LEU A 42 16.75 5.87 -7.57
N HIS A 43 16.88 4.64 -7.09
CA HIS A 43 18.08 3.83 -7.30
C HIS A 43 18.18 3.31 -8.75
N GLN A 44 17.04 3.04 -9.41
CA GLN A 44 17.00 2.43 -10.74
C GLN A 44 17.00 3.44 -11.88
N LYS A 45 16.42 4.63 -11.67
CA LYS A 45 16.29 5.67 -12.69
C LYS A 45 16.95 6.97 -12.21
N SER A 46 17.61 7.67 -13.13
CA SER A 46 18.10 9.02 -12.88
C SER A 46 16.93 9.93 -12.45
N SER A 47 17.06 10.56 -11.29
CA SER A 47 16.03 11.38 -10.66
C SER A 47 16.03 12.83 -11.13
N ASN A 48 16.79 13.17 -12.17
CA ASN A 48 17.01 14.56 -12.61
C ASN A 48 15.72 15.30 -13.02
N CYS A 49 14.62 14.59 -13.21
CA CYS A 49 13.31 15.14 -13.59
C CYS A 49 12.22 14.94 -12.52
N LEU A 50 12.56 14.40 -11.36
CA LEU A 50 11.61 14.12 -10.29
C LEU A 50 12.01 14.87 -9.01
N ASP A 51 11.24 15.89 -8.67
CA ASP A 51 11.36 16.57 -7.39
C ASP A 51 10.46 15.87 -6.36
N VAL A 52 11.04 15.52 -5.21
CA VAL A 52 10.32 14.77 -4.16
C VAL A 52 10.35 15.53 -2.85
N TYR A 53 9.16 15.84 -2.35
CA TYR A 53 8.95 16.45 -1.05
C TYR A 53 8.16 15.55 -0.13
N ILE A 54 8.52 15.59 1.15
CA ILE A 54 7.90 14.78 2.20
C ILE A 54 7.13 15.71 3.13
N LEU A 55 5.84 15.47 3.26
CA LEU A 55 5.01 16.16 4.22
C LEU A 55 5.14 15.49 5.59
N SER A 56 5.83 16.15 6.50
CA SER A 56 6.22 15.70 7.82
C SER A 56 5.38 16.35 8.93
N ALA A 57 4.92 15.53 9.87
CA ALA A 57 4.25 16.04 11.07
C ALA A 57 5.15 16.92 11.97
N LYS A 58 6.48 16.77 11.88
CA LYS A 58 7.43 17.56 12.67
C LYS A 58 7.95 18.75 11.90
N PHE A 59 8.34 18.53 10.65
CA PHE A 59 9.14 19.49 9.87
C PHE A 59 8.36 20.25 8.79
N GLY A 60 7.04 20.03 8.64
CA GLY A 60 6.30 20.65 7.54
C GLY A 60 6.63 19.96 6.21
N LEU A 61 6.86 20.70 5.14
CA LEU A 61 7.24 20.15 3.84
C LEU A 61 8.76 20.22 3.68
N ILE A 62 9.41 19.06 3.51
CA ILE A 62 10.87 18.97 3.42
C ILE A 62 11.31 18.22 2.17
N SER A 63 12.49 18.54 1.65
CA SER A 63 13.09 17.77 0.56
C SER A 63 13.37 16.33 1.01
N HIS A 64 13.26 15.37 0.10
CA HIS A 64 13.59 13.97 0.40
C HIS A 64 15.07 13.76 0.80
N GLN A 65 15.95 14.69 0.45
CA GLN A 65 17.38 14.67 0.76
C GLN A 65 17.73 15.37 2.08
N GLU A 66 16.79 16.12 2.66
CA GLU A 66 17.03 16.88 3.88
C GLU A 66 17.44 15.96 5.03
N LEU A 67 18.54 16.29 5.71
CA LEU A 67 19.06 15.50 6.81
C LEU A 67 18.24 15.76 8.08
N ILE A 68 17.55 14.72 8.58
CA ILE A 68 16.67 14.85 9.73
C ILE A 68 17.04 13.89 10.87
N PRO A 69 16.91 14.33 12.14
CA PRO A 69 17.09 13.46 13.29
C PRO A 69 15.92 12.48 13.42
N TYR A 70 16.09 11.48 14.29
CA TYR A 70 14.97 10.67 14.73
C TYR A 70 13.92 11.54 15.46
N TYR A 71 12.64 11.20 15.29
CA TYR A 71 11.55 11.80 16.05
C TYR A 71 10.31 10.90 16.06
N ASP A 72 9.48 11.04 17.08
CA ASP A 72 8.14 10.47 17.12
C ASP A 72 7.07 11.56 17.29
N GLN A 73 6.49 11.98 16.17
CA GLN A 73 5.39 12.93 16.14
C GLN A 73 4.37 12.47 15.11
N LYS A 74 3.12 12.33 15.55
CA LYS A 74 1.99 11.94 14.72
C LYS A 74 1.30 13.17 14.14
N MET A 75 0.87 13.09 12.88
CA MET A 75 -0.02 14.11 12.31
C MET A 75 -1.43 13.98 12.90
N THR A 76 -1.80 14.98 13.69
CA THR A 76 -3.15 15.21 14.19
C THR A 76 -3.79 16.36 13.42
N ARG A 77 -5.11 16.50 13.48
CA ARG A 77 -5.82 17.64 12.86
C ARG A 77 -5.28 18.98 13.36
N LYS A 78 -5.17 19.16 14.68
CA LYS A 78 -4.59 20.38 15.29
C LYS A 78 -3.15 20.65 14.82
N ARG A 79 -2.34 19.61 14.60
CA ARG A 79 -0.99 19.80 14.06
C ARG A 79 -1.04 20.19 12.59
N ALA A 80 -1.96 19.60 11.82
CA ALA A 80 -2.14 19.93 10.42
C ALA A 80 -2.56 21.39 10.22
N GLU A 81 -3.55 21.86 10.98
CA GLU A 81 -4.01 23.25 10.99
C GLU A 81 -2.87 24.24 11.30
N LYS A 82 -1.96 23.87 12.23
CA LYS A 82 -0.78 24.69 12.54
C LYS A 82 0.25 24.73 11.41
N LEU A 83 0.37 23.66 10.62
CA LEU A 83 1.34 23.56 9.53
C LEU A 83 0.80 24.11 8.21
N GLN A 84 -0.52 24.14 8.05
CA GLN A 84 -1.19 24.41 6.78
C GLN A 84 -0.76 25.73 6.12
N PRO A 85 -0.71 26.89 6.82
CA PRO A 85 -0.36 28.15 6.17
C PRO A 85 1.04 28.13 5.56
N GLU A 86 2.03 27.64 6.31
CA GLU A 86 3.42 27.56 5.88
C GLU A 86 3.60 26.54 4.74
N VAL A 87 3.01 25.35 4.88
CA VAL A 87 3.13 24.30 3.86
C VAL A 87 2.45 24.71 2.56
N ILE A 88 1.29 25.36 2.62
CA ILE A 88 0.59 25.82 1.41
C ILE A 88 1.42 26.84 0.64
N LEU A 89 1.99 27.83 1.34
CA LEU A 89 2.87 28.82 0.71
C LEU A 89 4.10 28.15 0.09
N GLN A 90 4.72 27.20 0.77
CA GLN A 90 5.87 26.46 0.23
C GLN A 90 5.50 25.66 -1.03
N ILE A 91 4.35 24.98 -1.05
CA ILE A 91 3.90 24.24 -2.24
C ILE A 91 3.64 25.20 -3.40
N GLU A 92 2.97 26.33 -3.14
CA GLU A 92 2.70 27.37 -4.14
C GLU A 92 4.01 27.91 -4.73
N GLU A 93 5.00 28.23 -3.89
CA GLU A 93 6.33 28.65 -4.33
C GLU A 93 7.02 27.58 -5.18
N ILE A 94 6.99 26.31 -4.76
CA ILE A 94 7.61 25.22 -5.53
C ILE A 94 6.97 25.11 -6.92
N ILE A 95 5.64 25.20 -7.02
CA ILE A 95 4.89 25.08 -8.28
C ILE A 95 5.02 26.35 -9.14
N SER A 96 5.20 27.52 -8.55
CA SER A 96 5.33 28.77 -9.30
C SER A 96 6.72 28.92 -9.92
N HIS A 97 7.79 28.53 -9.21
CA HIS A 97 9.17 28.63 -9.66
C HIS A 97 9.62 27.53 -10.63
N ASN A 98 8.85 26.45 -10.74
CA ASN A 98 9.19 25.30 -11.59
C ASN A 98 8.05 24.96 -12.54
N SER A 99 8.39 24.57 -13.77
CA SER A 99 7.42 24.08 -14.75
C SER A 99 7.22 22.57 -14.62
N TYR A 100 6.33 22.16 -13.72
CA TYR A 100 5.94 20.75 -13.57
C TYR A 100 4.84 20.37 -14.56
N GLN A 101 4.95 19.19 -15.16
CA GLN A 101 3.89 18.62 -16.00
C GLN A 101 2.93 17.73 -15.20
N ARG A 102 3.44 17.07 -14.16
CA ARG A 102 2.69 16.12 -13.34
C ARG A 102 2.99 16.34 -11.87
N LEU A 103 1.95 16.31 -11.05
CA LEU A 103 2.00 16.33 -9.60
C LEU A 103 1.27 15.11 -9.05
N LEU A 104 1.93 14.29 -8.24
CA LEU A 104 1.26 13.28 -7.42
C LEU A 104 1.29 13.68 -5.94
N ILE A 105 0.12 13.65 -5.30
CA ILE A 105 -0.01 13.75 -3.85
C ILE A 105 -0.38 12.37 -3.29
N CYS A 106 0.58 11.75 -2.60
CA CYS A 106 0.43 10.45 -1.94
C CYS A 106 0.46 10.58 -0.42
N ALA A 107 -0.66 11.01 0.16
CA ALA A 107 -0.77 11.32 1.59
C ALA A 107 -1.86 10.51 2.31
N SER A 108 -1.73 10.30 3.62
CA SER A 108 -2.80 9.72 4.45
C SER A 108 -3.85 10.76 4.87
N LYS A 109 -5.04 10.32 5.33
CA LYS A 109 -6.20 11.20 5.57
C LYS A 109 -5.87 12.45 6.41
N ASN A 110 -5.16 12.28 7.51
CA ASN A 110 -4.83 13.41 8.40
C ASN A 110 -3.90 14.46 7.79
N TYR A 111 -3.17 14.11 6.73
CA TYR A 111 -2.27 15.04 6.06
C TYR A 111 -2.99 15.90 5.02
N PHE A 112 -4.17 15.48 4.55
CA PHE A 112 -4.98 16.31 3.66
C PHE A 112 -5.48 17.60 4.33
N TYR A 113 -5.65 17.61 5.65
CA TYR A 113 -5.93 18.85 6.40
C TYR A 113 -4.82 19.91 6.23
N VAL A 114 -3.58 19.49 5.96
CA VAL A 114 -2.48 20.44 5.69
C VAL A 114 -2.57 21.00 4.28
N LEU A 115 -3.21 20.27 3.37
CA LEU A 115 -3.28 20.60 1.96
C LEU A 115 -4.56 21.37 1.62
N GLU A 116 -5.49 21.57 2.55
CA GLU A 116 -6.72 22.31 2.28
C GLU A 116 -6.42 23.68 1.64
N GLY A 117 -7.03 23.93 0.47
CA GLY A 117 -6.81 25.14 -0.31
C GLY A 117 -5.73 25.00 -1.39
N TYR A 118 -5.15 23.81 -1.59
CA TYR A 118 -4.13 23.59 -2.61
C TYR A 118 -4.64 23.92 -4.02
N GLU A 119 -5.94 23.77 -4.26
CA GLU A 119 -6.59 23.97 -5.55
C GLU A 119 -6.39 25.37 -6.12
N LYS A 120 -6.15 26.36 -5.25
CA LYS A 120 -6.04 27.78 -5.63
C LYS A 120 -4.81 28.11 -6.49
N PHE A 121 -3.76 27.30 -6.39
CA PHE A 121 -2.49 27.54 -7.08
C PHE A 121 -2.10 26.40 -8.03
N ILE A 122 -3.02 25.45 -8.29
CA ILE A 122 -2.82 24.44 -9.34
C ILE A 122 -3.09 25.08 -10.69
N LYS A 123 -2.06 25.11 -11.53
CA LYS A 123 -2.16 25.63 -12.90
C LYS A 123 -2.95 24.65 -13.80
N PRO A 124 -3.73 25.13 -14.78
CA PRO A 124 -4.53 24.26 -15.65
C PRO A 124 -3.73 23.23 -16.47
N ASP A 125 -2.46 23.52 -16.75
CA ASP A 125 -1.53 22.67 -17.50
C ASP A 125 -0.80 21.65 -16.60
N LEU A 126 -0.97 21.72 -15.28
CA LEU A 126 -0.41 20.75 -14.32
C LEU A 126 -1.36 19.57 -14.15
N SER A 127 -0.94 18.38 -14.61
CA SER A 127 -1.68 17.14 -14.37
C SER A 127 -1.55 16.70 -12.91
N LEU A 128 -2.60 16.94 -12.12
CA LEU A 128 -2.68 16.56 -10.71
C LEU A 128 -3.31 15.18 -10.54
N GLU A 129 -2.63 14.31 -9.79
CA GLU A 129 -3.18 13.05 -9.27
C GLU A 129 -3.12 13.04 -7.74
N ILE A 130 -4.21 12.60 -7.11
CA ILE A 130 -4.27 12.39 -5.65
C ILE A 130 -4.49 10.90 -5.39
N ALA A 131 -3.52 10.26 -4.71
CA ALA A 131 -3.65 8.86 -4.34
C ALA A 131 -4.65 8.70 -3.19
N THR A 132 -5.82 8.12 -3.49
CA THR A 132 -6.91 7.89 -2.53
C THR A 132 -7.10 6.39 -2.21
N GLY A 133 -7.96 6.09 -1.23
CA GLY A 133 -8.30 4.71 -0.86
C GLY A 133 -7.36 4.05 0.16
N ALA A 134 -7.43 2.71 0.24
CA ALA A 134 -6.61 1.92 1.13
C ALA A 134 -5.11 2.00 0.76
N ILE A 135 -4.24 1.64 1.71
CA ILE A 135 -2.78 1.74 1.53
C ILE A 135 -2.26 1.01 0.28
N GLY A 136 -2.86 -0.14 -0.07
CA GLY A 136 -2.51 -0.89 -1.28
C GLY A 136 -2.87 -0.15 -2.57
N LYS A 137 -4.06 0.47 -2.64
CA LYS A 137 -4.47 1.30 -3.80
C LYS A 137 -3.53 2.49 -3.99
N LYS A 138 -3.17 3.17 -2.90
CA LYS A 138 -2.20 4.27 -2.94
C LYS A 138 -0.81 3.83 -3.41
N LEU A 139 -0.39 2.62 -3.03
CA LEU A 139 0.88 2.06 -3.46
C LEU A 139 0.88 1.76 -4.96
N VAL A 140 -0.23 1.23 -5.49
CA VAL A 140 -0.43 1.04 -6.92
C VAL A 140 -0.41 2.37 -7.66
N SER A 141 -1.16 3.39 -7.20
CA SER A 141 -1.12 4.74 -7.80
C SER A 141 0.31 5.31 -7.82
N LEU A 142 1.03 5.25 -6.70
CA LEU A 142 2.43 5.70 -6.64
C LEU A 142 3.32 4.94 -7.64
N TYR A 143 3.19 3.62 -7.72
CA TYR A 143 3.96 2.82 -8.64
C TYR A 143 3.62 3.19 -10.10
N THR A 144 2.35 3.17 -10.47
CA THR A 144 1.89 3.52 -11.83
C THR A 144 2.37 4.90 -12.24
N TRP A 145 2.27 5.86 -11.33
CA TRP A 145 2.68 7.22 -11.59
C TRP A 145 4.18 7.34 -11.85
N LEU A 146 5.01 6.65 -11.05
CA LEU A 146 6.47 6.64 -11.17
C LEU A 146 6.96 5.86 -12.40
N TYR A 147 6.42 4.67 -12.65
CA TYR A 147 6.92 3.75 -13.66
C TYR A 147 6.20 3.89 -15.01
N GLY A 148 5.03 4.54 -15.06
CA GLY A 148 4.22 4.71 -16.26
C GLY A 148 3.34 3.50 -16.60
N HIS A 149 3.37 2.45 -15.78
CA HIS A 149 2.56 1.25 -15.91
C HIS A 149 2.24 0.74 -14.51
N PRO A 150 1.09 0.05 -14.30
CA PRO A 150 0.83 -0.60 -13.03
C PRO A 150 2.00 -1.54 -12.69
N PRO A 151 2.27 -1.79 -11.39
CA PRO A 151 3.20 -2.84 -11.06
C PRO A 151 2.75 -4.05 -11.84
N GLU A 152 3.72 -4.74 -12.44
CA GLU A 152 3.50 -6.14 -12.72
C GLU A 152 3.11 -6.71 -11.36
N LEU A 153 1.80 -6.84 -11.14
CA LEU A 153 1.28 -7.94 -10.39
C LEU A 153 2.05 -9.07 -11.05
N LYS A 154 3.05 -9.61 -10.36
CA LYS A 154 3.50 -10.94 -10.70
C LYS A 154 2.19 -11.67 -10.68
N ASN A 155 1.69 -11.94 -11.87
CA ASN A 155 0.57 -12.80 -12.05
C ASN A 155 1.02 -14.03 -11.28
N THR A 156 0.42 -14.21 -10.12
CA THR A 156 0.17 -15.53 -9.60
C THR A 156 -0.84 -16.26 -10.50
N SER A 157 -1.04 -15.80 -11.75
CA SER A 157 -1.00 -16.67 -12.94
C SER A 157 0.42 -17.19 -13.23
N LYS A 158 1.06 -17.73 -12.22
CA LYS A 158 1.74 -19.00 -12.35
C LYS A 158 0.69 -19.94 -11.75
N ASN A 159 -0.06 -20.74 -12.51
CA ASN A 159 0.47 -21.96 -13.14
C ASN A 159 1.79 -22.48 -12.51
N LEU A 160 1.89 -22.34 -11.19
CA LEU A 160 2.77 -23.09 -10.33
C LEU A 160 1.83 -23.74 -9.35
N SER A 161 1.54 -25.00 -9.61
CA SER A 161 1.57 -26.02 -8.58
C SER A 161 2.49 -25.60 -7.43
N TYR A 162 1.92 -25.01 -6.38
CA TYR A 162 2.68 -24.70 -5.18
C TYR A 162 2.95 -26.01 -4.45
N SER A 163 4.07 -26.65 -4.81
CA SER A 163 4.65 -27.82 -4.12
C SER A 163 5.51 -27.37 -2.93
N GLY A 164 4.99 -26.43 -2.13
CA GLY A 164 5.67 -25.94 -0.93
C GLY A 164 4.94 -26.41 0.32
N LYS A 165 5.68 -26.99 1.27
CA LYS A 165 5.15 -27.45 2.57
C LYS A 165 4.79 -26.24 3.45
N ILE A 166 3.49 -25.95 3.61
CA ILE A 166 3.01 -24.88 4.51
C ILE A 166 2.79 -25.46 5.90
N HIS A 167 3.34 -24.83 6.93
CA HIS A 167 3.07 -25.24 8.31
C HIS A 167 1.93 -24.41 8.90
N PHE A 168 0.83 -25.06 9.28
CA PHE A 168 -0.31 -24.42 9.92
C PHE A 168 -0.71 -25.18 11.19
N LYS A 169 -0.61 -24.51 12.35
CA LYS A 169 -0.93 -25.11 13.67
C LYS A 169 -0.28 -26.48 13.92
N GLY A 170 0.97 -26.65 13.47
CA GLY A 170 1.73 -27.90 13.62
C GLY A 170 1.43 -28.97 12.57
N MET A 171 0.54 -28.71 11.62
CA MET A 171 0.31 -29.59 10.47
C MET A 171 1.06 -29.08 9.26
N GLU A 172 1.54 -30.01 8.46
CA GLU A 172 2.11 -29.74 7.15
C GLU A 172 1.00 -29.84 6.10
N ILE A 173 0.81 -28.78 5.33
CA ILE A 173 -0.16 -28.70 4.23
C ILE A 173 0.65 -28.59 2.95
N SER A 174 0.56 -29.61 2.12
CA SER A 174 1.12 -29.67 0.77
C SER A 174 -0.02 -29.92 -0.20
N MET A 175 -0.80 -28.89 -0.51
CA MET A 175 -1.92 -28.98 -1.44
C MET A 175 -1.80 -27.93 -2.52
N THR A 176 -2.13 -28.28 -3.76
CA THR A 176 -2.27 -27.30 -4.84
C THR A 176 -3.60 -26.56 -4.75
N THR A 177 -3.73 -25.47 -5.50
CA THR A 177 -4.99 -24.72 -5.61
C THR A 177 -6.13 -25.61 -6.10
N GLU A 178 -5.86 -26.47 -7.09
CA GLU A 178 -6.84 -27.42 -7.64
C GLU A 178 -7.31 -28.42 -6.58
N GLU A 179 -6.39 -29.00 -5.81
CA GLU A 179 -6.75 -29.94 -4.72
C GLU A 179 -7.57 -29.25 -3.62
N VAL A 180 -7.29 -27.97 -3.32
CA VAL A 180 -8.08 -27.18 -2.38
C VAL A 180 -9.50 -26.91 -2.93
N ILE A 181 -9.63 -26.67 -4.23
CA ILE A 181 -10.94 -26.51 -4.90
C ILE A 181 -11.72 -27.83 -4.84
N ASP A 182 -11.07 -28.96 -5.12
CA ASP A 182 -11.71 -30.29 -5.04
C ASP A 182 -12.22 -30.59 -3.63
N VAL A 183 -11.43 -30.28 -2.59
CA VAL A 183 -11.88 -30.39 -1.19
C VAL A 183 -13.09 -29.49 -0.91
N ALA A 184 -13.07 -28.26 -1.43
CA ALA A 184 -14.19 -27.33 -1.27
C ALA A 184 -15.46 -27.86 -1.96
N HIS A 185 -15.34 -28.41 -3.16
CA HIS A 185 -16.44 -29.00 -3.92
C HIS A 185 -17.05 -30.19 -3.19
N GLN A 186 -16.20 -31.12 -2.74
CA GLN A 186 -16.66 -32.29 -2.00
C GLN A 186 -17.36 -31.90 -0.69
N ALA A 187 -16.80 -30.95 0.07
CA ALA A 187 -17.41 -30.48 1.30
C ALA A 187 -18.74 -29.73 1.09
N LEU A 188 -18.88 -28.99 -0.02
CA LEU A 188 -20.14 -28.35 -0.42
C LEU A 188 -21.20 -29.38 -0.81
N LEU A 189 -20.82 -30.42 -1.57
CA LEU A 189 -21.72 -31.51 -1.96
C LEU A 189 -22.22 -32.30 -0.74
N GLU A 190 -21.33 -32.58 0.20
CA GLU A 190 -21.61 -33.30 1.44
C GLU A 190 -22.31 -32.45 2.51
N LYS A 191 -22.57 -31.15 2.25
CA LYS A 191 -23.13 -30.18 3.21
C LYS A 191 -22.38 -30.17 4.55
N LYS A 192 -21.05 -30.32 4.52
CA LYS A 192 -20.21 -30.35 5.72
C LYS A 192 -20.11 -28.96 6.34
N GLY A 193 -20.75 -28.77 7.49
CA GLY A 193 -20.71 -27.52 8.25
C GLY A 193 -21.39 -26.34 7.54
N ASN A 194 -21.11 -25.12 7.99
CA ASN A 194 -21.73 -23.91 7.44
C ASN A 194 -20.74 -23.10 6.59
N SER A 195 -20.79 -23.29 5.28
CA SER A 195 -19.91 -22.62 4.31
C SER A 195 -20.17 -21.12 4.17
N THR A 196 -21.34 -20.62 4.56
CA THR A 196 -21.72 -19.20 4.45
C THR A 196 -21.56 -18.43 5.77
N SER A 197 -20.97 -19.06 6.80
CA SER A 197 -20.70 -18.41 8.09
C SER A 197 -19.50 -17.44 7.98
N TYR A 198 -19.72 -16.30 7.34
CA TYR A 198 -18.80 -15.18 7.27
C TYR A 198 -19.54 -13.84 7.38
N GLN A 199 -18.95 -12.86 8.05
CA GLN A 199 -19.53 -11.52 8.20
C GLN A 199 -18.78 -10.46 7.41
N SER A 200 -17.47 -10.63 7.20
CA SER A 200 -16.62 -9.56 6.66
C SER A 200 -15.70 -10.00 5.54
N TRP A 201 -15.46 -11.30 5.35
CA TRP A 201 -14.49 -11.81 4.38
C TRP A 201 -14.96 -13.12 3.75
N TYR A 202 -14.77 -13.29 2.45
CA TYR A 202 -15.11 -14.50 1.71
C TYR A 202 -14.05 -14.87 0.68
N VAL A 203 -14.07 -16.12 0.23
CA VAL A 203 -13.33 -16.64 -0.92
C VAL A 203 -14.34 -17.07 -1.99
N LEU A 204 -13.97 -16.94 -3.27
CA LEU A 204 -14.77 -17.47 -4.37
C LEU A 204 -14.29 -18.87 -4.73
N ILE A 205 -15.21 -19.82 -4.75
CA ILE A 205 -15.04 -21.18 -5.28
C ILE A 205 -16.10 -21.32 -6.37
N ASP A 206 -15.70 -21.33 -7.64
CA ASP A 206 -16.62 -21.35 -8.80
C ASP A 206 -17.76 -20.32 -8.67
N GLU A 207 -17.40 -19.04 -8.44
CA GLU A 207 -18.33 -17.93 -8.24
C GLU A 207 -19.18 -18.00 -6.94
N LYS A 208 -19.06 -19.06 -6.13
CA LYS A 208 -19.74 -19.17 -4.84
C LYS A 208 -18.89 -18.58 -3.72
N LYS A 209 -19.51 -17.71 -2.92
CA LYS A 209 -18.87 -17.12 -1.74
C LYS A 209 -18.86 -18.12 -0.59
N VAL A 210 -17.66 -18.41 -0.07
CA VAL A 210 -17.47 -19.29 1.09
C VAL A 210 -16.64 -18.60 2.19
N SER A 211 -16.85 -19.03 3.43
CA SER A 211 -16.11 -18.54 4.59
C SER A 211 -14.65 -19.01 4.55
N PRO A 212 -13.66 -18.11 4.70
CA PRO A 212 -12.25 -18.50 4.73
C PRO A 212 -11.96 -19.49 5.87
N LYS A 213 -12.62 -19.33 7.02
CA LYS A 213 -12.43 -20.22 8.16
C LYS A 213 -13.02 -21.61 7.91
N TRP A 214 -14.17 -21.66 7.25
CA TRP A 214 -14.79 -22.93 6.89
C TRP A 214 -13.89 -23.70 5.92
N LEU A 215 -13.37 -23.05 4.88
CA LEU A 215 -12.51 -23.69 3.90
C LEU A 215 -11.24 -24.25 4.54
N VAL A 216 -10.55 -23.46 5.39
CA VAL A 216 -9.38 -23.95 6.14
C VAL A 216 -9.72 -25.11 7.07
N SER A 217 -10.93 -25.12 7.65
CA SER A 217 -11.39 -26.24 8.47
C SER A 217 -11.55 -27.52 7.65
N GLN A 218 -12.01 -27.43 6.40
CA GLN A 218 -12.07 -28.59 5.50
C GLN A 218 -10.68 -29.11 5.11
N LEU A 219 -9.72 -28.20 4.88
CA LEU A 219 -8.35 -28.57 4.50
C LEU A 219 -7.57 -29.22 5.63
N THR A 220 -7.84 -28.82 6.87
CA THR A 220 -7.02 -29.18 8.03
C THR A 220 -7.69 -30.19 8.96
N GLY A 221 -9.00 -30.41 8.82
CA GLY A 221 -9.80 -31.15 9.80
C GLY A 221 -9.93 -30.47 11.17
N LEU A 222 -9.27 -29.32 11.39
CA LEU A 222 -9.39 -28.58 12.64
C LEU A 222 -10.74 -27.87 12.71
N PRO A 223 -11.42 -27.87 13.86
CA PRO A 223 -12.64 -27.11 14.03
C PRO A 223 -12.35 -25.60 13.93
N VAL A 224 -13.28 -24.84 13.38
CA VAL A 224 -13.15 -23.38 13.17
C VAL A 224 -12.85 -22.61 14.46
N SER A 225 -13.06 -23.16 15.65
CA SER A 225 -12.70 -22.55 16.93
C SER A 225 -11.20 -22.55 17.24
N LYS A 226 -10.39 -23.37 16.54
CA LYS A 226 -8.95 -23.55 16.84
C LYS A 226 -8.03 -22.52 16.18
N PHE A 227 -8.58 -21.64 15.35
CA PHE A 227 -7.81 -20.60 14.65
C PHE A 227 -8.66 -19.36 14.35
N HIS A 228 -7.99 -18.22 14.21
CA HIS A 228 -8.61 -16.93 13.95
C HIS A 228 -8.83 -16.68 12.45
N SER A 229 -9.75 -15.78 12.12
CA SER A 229 -10.05 -15.40 10.73
C SER A 229 -8.87 -14.76 10.01
N VAL A 230 -7.91 -14.19 10.74
CA VAL A 230 -6.67 -13.64 10.17
C VAL A 230 -5.74 -14.77 9.73
N GLU A 231 -5.60 -15.81 10.55
CA GLU A 231 -4.76 -16.98 10.24
C GLU A 231 -5.31 -17.76 9.05
N ALA A 232 -6.64 -17.95 8.99
CA ALA A 232 -7.28 -18.65 7.88
C ALA A 232 -7.07 -17.92 6.53
N ARG A 233 -7.20 -16.59 6.52
CA ARG A 233 -6.95 -15.78 5.32
C ARG A 233 -5.49 -15.83 4.90
N GLY A 234 -4.56 -15.77 5.87
CA GLY A 234 -3.13 -15.86 5.58
C GLY A 234 -2.76 -17.19 4.94
N LEU A 235 -3.29 -18.32 5.45
CA LEU A 235 -3.08 -19.65 4.85
C LEU A 235 -3.63 -19.72 3.42
N LEU A 236 -4.87 -19.28 3.20
CA LEU A 236 -5.49 -19.34 1.88
C LEU A 236 -4.77 -18.45 0.85
N GLN A 237 -4.27 -17.29 1.27
CA GLN A 237 -3.43 -16.44 0.42
C GLN A 237 -2.10 -17.12 0.05
N GLN A 238 -1.51 -17.88 0.97
CA GLN A 238 -0.31 -18.68 0.68
C GLN A 238 -0.60 -19.85 -0.26
N LEU A 239 -1.82 -20.39 -0.22
CA LEU A 239 -2.35 -21.40 -1.15
C LEU A 239 -2.88 -20.78 -2.47
N GLY A 240 -2.65 -19.48 -2.71
CA GLY A 240 -2.99 -18.83 -3.97
C GLY A 240 -4.42 -18.30 -4.10
N PHE A 241 -5.23 -18.32 -3.03
CA PHE A 241 -6.60 -17.80 -3.07
C PHE A 241 -6.68 -16.31 -2.82
N GLU A 242 -7.52 -15.63 -3.60
CA GLU A 242 -7.93 -14.25 -3.34
C GLU A 242 -8.97 -14.19 -2.21
N ILE A 243 -8.83 -13.20 -1.34
CA ILE A 243 -9.75 -12.94 -0.23
C ILE A 243 -10.47 -11.63 -0.48
N PHE A 244 -11.79 -11.68 -0.50
CA PHE A 244 -12.65 -10.53 -0.71
C PHE A 244 -13.26 -10.07 0.60
N ALA A 245 -13.47 -8.76 0.75
CA ALA A 245 -14.29 -8.21 1.82
C ALA A 245 -15.75 -8.18 1.37
N ASN A 246 -16.67 -8.49 2.28
CA ASN A 246 -18.11 -8.35 2.02
C ASN A 246 -18.56 -6.89 2.11
#